data_AF-A0A1G2I5F8-F1
#
_entry.id   AF-A0A1G2I5F8-F1
#
_cell.length_a   1.000
_cell.length_b   1.000
_cell.length_c   1.000
_cell.angle_alpha   90.00
_cell.angle_beta   90.00
_cell.angle_gamma   90.00
#
_symmetry.space_group_name_H-M   'P 1'
#
loop_
_entity.id
_entity.type
_entity.pdbx_description
1 polymer ?
#
loop_
_entity_poly.entity_id
_entity_poly.type
_entity_poly.pdbx_seq_one_letter_code
_entity_poly.pdbx_strand_id
1 'polypeptide(L)'
;MYNPNDIDINLESFELKKKVFPSGKESNLVSSGSFSGTILAHRFFLIVPPQNSDGTENYTGLATPDLRYSGTTFAIASNNTVLIYNKEGVLLDKVGFGTAQDFETMPIANPTTGKSIERKILGQDTDDNSADFIISDMPTPGQ
;
A
#
# COMPACT_ATOMS: atom_id res chain seq x y z
N MET A 1 1.38 -1.14 5.57
CA MET A 1 1.60 0.27 6.02
C MET A 1 2.30 0.24 7.35
N TYR A 2 2.97 1.32 7.75
CA TYR A 2 3.67 1.46 9.02
C TYR A 2 3.30 2.80 9.66
N ASN A 3 3.15 2.84 10.99
CA ASN A 3 2.92 4.07 11.73
C ASN A 3 4.24 4.55 12.37
N PRO A 4 4.88 5.62 11.88
CA PRO A 4 6.13 6.12 12.45
C PRO A 4 5.95 6.91 13.76
N ASN A 5 4.72 7.25 14.15
CA ASN A 5 4.43 8.14 15.27
C ASN A 5 4.42 7.40 16.61
N ASP A 6 4.66 8.14 17.69
CA ASP A 6 4.53 7.69 19.09
C ASP A 6 3.06 7.54 19.57
N ILE A 7 2.08 7.70 18.67
CA ILE A 7 0.64 7.63 18.96
C ILE A 7 -0.07 6.66 18.03
N ASP A 8 -1.14 6.03 18.54
CA ASP A 8 -2.02 5.18 17.75
C ASP A 8 -2.84 6.00 16.75
N ILE A 9 -3.03 5.49 15.54
CA ILE A 9 -3.83 6.13 14.49
C ILE A 9 -5.05 5.28 14.17
N ASN A 10 -6.26 5.82 14.41
CA ASN A 10 -7.50 5.25 13.88
C ASN A 10 -7.56 5.53 12.36
N LEU A 11 -7.71 4.46 11.57
CA LEU A 11 -7.74 4.48 10.11
C LEU A 11 -9.17 4.54 9.54
N GLU A 12 -10.18 4.71 10.39
CA GLU A 12 -11.57 4.92 9.98
C GLU A 12 -11.69 6.08 8.97
N SER A 13 -12.39 5.80 7.85
CA SER A 13 -12.60 6.74 6.73
C SER A 13 -11.35 7.15 5.93
N PHE A 14 -10.18 6.54 6.14
CA PHE A 14 -9.04 6.69 5.23
C PHE A 14 -9.35 6.10 3.85
N GLU A 15 -8.58 6.43 2.82
CA GLU A 15 -8.70 5.78 1.50
C GLU A 15 -7.35 5.23 1.03
N LEU A 16 -7.32 3.95 0.63
CA LEU A 16 -6.20 3.40 -0.13
C LEU A 16 -6.61 3.37 -1.60
N LYS A 17 -5.92 4.12 -2.45
CA LYS A 17 -6.20 4.22 -3.88
C LYS A 17 -5.02 3.73 -4.69
N LYS A 18 -5.30 3.45 -5.96
CA LYS A 18 -4.29 3.28 -6.99
C LYS A 18 -4.60 4.15 -8.21
N LYS A 19 -3.55 4.54 -8.94
CA LYS A 19 -3.63 5.25 -10.22
C LYS A 19 -2.85 4.48 -11.26
N VAL A 20 -3.40 4.32 -12.47
CA VAL A 20 -2.81 3.46 -13.52
C VAL A 20 -2.42 4.25 -14.77
N PHE A 21 -1.16 4.13 -15.17
CA PHE A 21 -0.66 4.66 -16.44
C PHE A 21 -1.16 3.81 -17.63
N PRO A 22 -1.51 4.39 -18.80
CA PRO A 22 -1.53 5.82 -19.13
C PRO A 22 -2.83 6.55 -18.77
N SER A 23 -3.82 5.86 -18.19
CA SER A 23 -5.15 6.47 -17.98
C SER A 23 -5.14 7.67 -17.02
N GLY A 24 -4.20 7.70 -16.07
CA GLY A 24 -4.13 8.71 -15.02
C GLY A 24 -5.33 8.69 -14.05
N LYS A 25 -6.24 7.70 -14.15
CA LYS A 25 -7.43 7.62 -13.30
C LYS A 25 -7.11 6.93 -11.98
N GLU A 26 -7.54 7.54 -10.90
CA GLU A 26 -7.60 6.91 -9.59
C GLU A 26 -8.76 5.90 -9.50
N SER A 27 -8.55 4.86 -8.69
CA SER A 27 -9.56 3.86 -8.33
C SER A 27 -9.22 3.30 -6.95
N ASN A 28 -10.23 2.90 -6.19
CA ASN A 28 -10.02 2.41 -4.82
C ASN A 28 -9.36 1.02 -4.82
N LEU A 29 -8.50 0.80 -3.83
CA LEU A 29 -8.15 -0.52 -3.29
C LEU A 29 -8.93 -0.73 -1.99
N VAL A 30 -9.03 0.29 -1.14
CA VAL A 30 -9.91 0.35 0.04
C VAL A 30 -10.63 1.69 0.02
N SER A 31 -11.97 1.66 -0.05
CA SER A 31 -12.85 2.82 0.07
C SER A 31 -12.98 3.30 1.51
N SER A 32 -13.23 4.59 1.72
CA SER A 32 -13.45 5.20 3.05
C SER A 32 -14.47 4.46 3.92
N GLY A 33 -15.64 4.12 3.37
CA GLY A 33 -16.66 3.33 4.07
C GLY A 33 -16.29 1.86 4.37
N SER A 34 -15.09 1.42 4.03
CA SER A 34 -14.55 0.08 4.34
C SER A 34 -13.18 0.13 5.02
N PHE A 35 -12.54 1.30 5.09
CA PHE A 35 -11.29 1.47 5.81
C PHE A 35 -11.59 1.62 7.29
N SER A 36 -11.09 0.67 8.09
CA SER A 36 -11.31 0.59 9.53
C SER A 36 -10.10 -0.05 10.22
N GLY A 37 -10.08 -0.02 11.55
CA GLY A 37 -8.98 -0.51 12.37
C GLY A 37 -8.06 0.59 12.88
N THR A 38 -7.13 0.23 13.75
CA THR A 38 -6.17 1.15 14.37
C THR A 38 -4.77 0.60 14.18
N ILE A 39 -3.86 1.42 13.67
CA ILE A 39 -2.43 1.10 13.61
C ILE A 39 -1.74 1.70 14.83
N LEU A 40 -1.28 0.84 15.73
CA LEU A 40 -0.64 1.28 16.98
C LEU A 40 0.68 2.00 16.71
N ALA A 41 1.16 2.78 17.68
CA ALA A 41 2.47 3.44 17.62
C ALA A 41 3.59 2.45 17.24
N HIS A 42 4.41 2.80 16.24
CA HIS A 42 5.48 1.96 15.68
C HIS A 42 5.07 0.55 15.25
N ARG A 43 3.81 0.34 14.83
CA ARG A 43 3.33 -0.94 14.29
C ARG A 43 3.01 -0.88 12.81
N PHE A 44 2.87 -2.07 12.23
CA PHE A 44 2.41 -2.28 10.87
C PHE A 44 0.90 -2.50 10.84
N PHE A 45 0.31 -2.26 9.68
CA PHE A 45 -1.07 -2.63 9.33
C PHE A 45 -1.07 -3.24 7.93
N LEU A 46 -1.55 -4.47 7.81
CA LEU A 46 -1.48 -5.33 6.65
C LEU A 46 -2.81 -5.32 5.88
N ILE A 47 -2.80 -4.71 4.70
CA ILE A 47 -3.92 -4.69 3.76
C ILE A 47 -3.60 -5.63 2.60
N VAL A 48 -4.47 -6.60 2.32
CA VAL A 48 -4.23 -7.64 1.31
C VAL A 48 -5.34 -7.72 0.25
N PRO A 49 -5.11 -8.40 -0.89
CA PRO A 49 -6.13 -8.69 -1.87
C PRO A 49 -7.37 -9.42 -1.29
N PRO A 50 -8.54 -9.29 -1.94
CA PRO A 50 -9.74 -10.00 -1.52
C PRO A 50 -9.56 -11.51 -1.74
N GLN A 51 -10.33 -12.33 -1.02
CA GLN A 51 -10.48 -13.73 -1.38
C GLN A 51 -11.13 -13.86 -2.77
N ASN A 52 -10.90 -14.99 -3.43
CA ASN A 52 -11.60 -15.35 -4.65
C ASN A 52 -13.10 -15.57 -4.38
N SER A 53 -13.91 -15.57 -5.44
CA SER A 53 -15.36 -15.80 -5.34
C SER A 53 -15.76 -17.18 -4.82
N ASP A 54 -14.82 -18.14 -4.81
CA ASP A 54 -14.97 -19.48 -4.23
C ASP A 54 -14.49 -19.57 -2.76
N GLY A 55 -14.03 -18.46 -2.19
CA GLY A 55 -13.49 -18.38 -0.82
C GLY A 55 -12.00 -18.74 -0.70
N THR A 56 -11.29 -19.04 -1.80
CA THR A 56 -9.85 -19.32 -1.75
C THR A 56 -9.01 -18.05 -1.54
N GLU A 57 -7.86 -18.20 -0.89
CA GLU A 57 -6.97 -17.06 -0.58
C GLU A 57 -6.15 -16.63 -1.80
N ASN A 58 -6.16 -15.32 -2.08
CA ASN A 58 -5.21 -14.68 -2.99
C ASN A 58 -3.97 -14.13 -2.28
N TYR A 59 -4.01 -14.05 -0.95
CA TYR A 59 -2.85 -13.67 -0.14
C TYR A 59 -2.12 -14.91 0.34
N THR A 60 -0.83 -15.02 0.03
CA THR A 60 0.00 -16.21 0.30
C THR A 60 1.01 -16.00 1.43
N GLY A 61 0.99 -14.83 2.09
CA GLY A 61 1.86 -14.58 3.24
C GLY A 61 1.35 -15.23 4.54
N LEU A 62 2.22 -15.31 5.53
CA LEU A 62 1.95 -16.01 6.80
C LEU A 62 1.28 -15.13 7.87
N ALA A 63 1.36 -13.80 7.73
CA ALA A 63 0.78 -12.86 8.68
C ALA A 63 -0.74 -12.75 8.49
N THR A 64 -1.50 -12.69 9.59
CA THR A 64 -2.94 -12.43 9.53
C THR A 64 -3.19 -11.02 8.99
N PRO A 65 -4.00 -10.84 7.94
CA PRO A 65 -4.34 -9.51 7.44
C PRO A 65 -5.22 -8.74 8.42
N ASP A 66 -4.92 -7.46 8.61
CA ASP A 66 -5.77 -6.53 9.37
C ASP A 66 -6.99 -6.07 8.54
N LEU A 67 -6.81 -5.96 7.21
CA LEU A 67 -7.85 -5.53 6.29
C LEU A 67 -7.69 -6.15 4.89
N ARG A 68 -8.77 -6.14 4.10
CA ARG A 68 -8.77 -6.56 2.70
C ARG A 68 -9.26 -5.43 1.79
N TYR A 69 -8.91 -5.49 0.51
CA TYR A 69 -9.45 -4.58 -0.49
C TYR A 69 -10.98 -4.64 -0.55
N SER A 70 -11.63 -3.50 -0.77
CA SER A 70 -13.09 -3.36 -0.66
C SER A 70 -13.89 -3.88 -1.85
N GLY A 71 -13.23 -4.38 -2.90
CA GLY A 71 -13.85 -4.96 -4.09
C GLY A 71 -13.11 -6.21 -4.57
N THR A 72 -13.85 -7.26 -4.93
CA THR A 72 -13.31 -8.57 -5.34
C THR A 72 -12.45 -8.55 -6.60
N THR A 73 -12.59 -7.51 -7.44
CA THR A 73 -11.81 -7.30 -8.66
C THR A 73 -10.66 -6.28 -8.48
N PHE A 74 -10.47 -5.77 -7.27
CA PHE A 74 -9.43 -4.76 -7.00
C PHE A 74 -8.07 -5.44 -6.90
N ALA A 75 -7.09 -4.91 -7.63
CA ALA A 75 -5.76 -5.48 -7.77
C ALA A 75 -4.74 -4.37 -8.10
N ILE A 76 -3.47 -4.63 -7.82
CA ILE A 76 -2.35 -3.75 -8.20
C ILE A 76 -1.70 -4.30 -9.48
N ALA A 77 -1.34 -3.42 -10.42
CA ALA A 77 -0.61 -3.76 -11.64
C ALA A 77 0.76 -3.06 -11.68
N SER A 78 1.69 -3.57 -12.50
CA SER A 78 3.12 -3.21 -12.57
C SER A 78 3.46 -1.80 -13.11
N ASN A 79 2.46 -0.94 -13.23
CA ASN A 79 2.53 0.43 -13.75
C ASN A 79 1.59 1.35 -12.94
N ASN A 80 1.44 1.04 -11.65
CA ASN A 80 0.54 1.73 -10.75
C ASN A 80 1.31 2.63 -9.79
N THR A 81 0.60 3.64 -9.33
CA THR A 81 0.90 4.40 -8.13
C THR A 81 -0.05 3.93 -7.07
N VAL A 82 0.42 3.67 -5.85
CA VAL A 82 -0.43 3.48 -4.67
C VAL A 82 -0.41 4.78 -3.86
N LEU A 83 -1.59 5.21 -3.42
CA LEU A 83 -1.80 6.47 -2.73
C LEU A 83 -2.63 6.22 -1.47
N ILE A 84 -2.26 6.84 -0.35
CA ILE A 84 -3.06 6.80 0.89
C ILE A 84 -3.52 8.19 1.30
N TYR A 85 -4.82 8.34 1.54
CA TYR A 85 -5.45 9.56 2.01
C TYR A 85 -5.99 9.36 3.43
N ASN A 86 -5.88 10.40 4.26
CA ASN A 86 -6.55 10.43 5.56
C ASN A 86 -8.07 10.69 5.41
N LYS A 87 -8.79 10.65 6.52
CA LYS A 87 -10.24 10.93 6.58
C LYS A 87 -10.64 12.34 6.13
N GLU A 88 -9.72 13.31 6.16
CA GLU A 88 -9.91 14.67 5.62
C GLU A 88 -9.67 14.75 4.10
N GLY A 89 -9.27 13.65 3.45
CA GLY A 89 -8.94 13.62 2.01
C GLY A 89 -7.56 14.18 1.66
N VAL A 90 -6.68 14.35 2.65
CA VAL A 90 -5.28 14.76 2.45
C VAL A 90 -4.45 13.53 2.09
N LEU A 91 -3.70 13.61 0.99
CA LEU A 91 -2.71 12.60 0.59
C LEU A 91 -1.56 12.58 1.63
N LEU A 92 -1.28 11.41 2.20
CA LEU A 92 -0.24 11.23 3.22
C LEU A 92 1.07 10.63 2.67
N ASP A 93 0.99 9.66 1.75
CA ASP A 93 2.12 8.94 1.15
C ASP A 93 1.70 8.48 -0.27
N LYS A 94 2.65 8.44 -1.20
CA LYS A 94 2.48 8.06 -2.60
C LYS A 94 3.67 7.24 -3.10
N VAL A 95 3.43 5.99 -3.48
CA VAL A 95 4.47 5.11 -4.06
C VAL A 95 4.15 4.79 -5.51
N GLY A 96 4.88 5.40 -6.44
CA GLY A 96 4.87 5.06 -7.87
C GLY A 96 5.98 4.06 -8.22
N PHE A 97 5.64 3.03 -8.99
CA PHE A 97 6.60 1.99 -9.35
C PHE A 97 6.47 1.49 -10.81
N GLY A 98 7.57 0.89 -11.29
CA GLY A 98 7.67 0.39 -12.65
C GLY A 98 7.63 1.51 -13.68
N THR A 99 6.60 1.48 -14.53
CA THR A 99 6.36 2.52 -15.55
C THR A 99 5.26 3.51 -15.17
N ALA A 100 4.91 3.60 -13.89
CA ALA A 100 4.05 4.67 -13.37
C ALA A 100 4.59 6.06 -13.78
N GLN A 101 3.69 7.03 -13.97
CA GLN A 101 4.02 8.43 -14.27
C GLN A 101 3.46 9.41 -13.22
N ASP A 102 2.85 8.88 -12.16
CA ASP A 102 2.59 9.62 -10.94
C ASP A 102 3.45 8.97 -9.86
N PHE A 103 4.51 9.65 -9.48
CA PHE A 103 5.49 9.26 -8.47
C PHE A 103 5.93 10.56 -7.79
N GLU A 104 6.93 10.48 -6.92
CA GLU A 104 7.55 11.66 -6.31
C GLU A 104 8.66 12.19 -7.23
N THR A 105 9.94 12.10 -6.84
CA THR A 105 11.06 12.46 -7.74
C THR A 105 11.37 11.39 -8.79
N MET A 106 11.46 10.10 -8.41
CA MET A 106 11.71 8.98 -9.34
C MET A 106 11.01 7.71 -8.84
N PRO A 107 10.39 6.88 -9.72
CA PRO A 107 9.69 5.67 -9.29
C PRO A 107 10.66 4.56 -8.89
N ILE A 108 10.23 3.67 -7.99
CA ILE A 108 10.97 2.43 -7.69
C ILE A 108 10.71 1.36 -8.77
N ALA A 109 11.64 0.42 -8.95
CA ALA A 109 11.44 -0.71 -9.86
C ALA A 109 10.25 -1.60 -9.42
N ASN A 110 9.72 -2.42 -10.34
CA ASN A 110 8.82 -3.50 -9.94
C ASN A 110 9.59 -4.59 -9.18
N PRO A 111 9.00 -5.21 -8.14
CA PRO A 111 9.53 -6.44 -7.58
C PRO A 111 9.34 -7.58 -8.59
N THR A 112 10.27 -8.53 -8.61
CA THR A 112 10.07 -9.81 -9.29
C THR A 112 9.28 -10.78 -8.41
N THR A 113 8.78 -11.88 -8.97
CA THR A 113 7.99 -12.88 -8.24
C THR A 113 8.68 -13.33 -6.95
N GLY A 114 7.96 -13.26 -5.83
CA GLY A 114 8.46 -13.61 -4.50
C GLY A 114 9.20 -12.48 -3.76
N LYS A 115 9.35 -11.30 -4.36
CA LYS A 115 9.94 -10.10 -3.73
C LYS A 115 8.87 -9.05 -3.39
N SER A 116 9.20 -8.12 -2.50
CA SER A 116 8.37 -6.95 -2.16
C SER A 116 9.04 -5.64 -2.53
N ILE A 117 8.27 -4.55 -2.57
CA ILE A 117 8.77 -3.18 -2.39
C ILE A 117 8.61 -2.86 -0.90
N GLU A 118 9.65 -2.37 -0.24
CA GLU A 118 9.60 -1.90 1.15
C GLU A 118 10.44 -0.64 1.38
N ARG A 119 10.08 0.16 2.37
CA ARG A 119 10.78 1.42 2.67
C ARG A 119 12.11 1.11 3.37
N LYS A 120 13.22 1.66 2.87
CA LYS A 120 14.61 1.40 3.33
C LYS A 120 14.79 1.69 4.82
N ILE A 121 14.17 2.77 5.28
CA ILE A 121 14.21 3.23 6.66
C ILE A 121 12.75 3.53 7.05
N LEU A 122 12.30 2.95 8.17
CA LEU A 122 10.94 3.10 8.64
C LEU A 122 10.64 4.56 9.02
N GLY A 123 9.60 5.13 8.40
CA GLY A 123 9.17 6.52 8.61
C GLY A 123 9.74 7.54 7.62
N GLN A 124 10.94 7.33 7.08
CA GLN A 124 11.60 8.21 6.09
C GLN A 124 11.53 9.71 6.48
N ASP A 125 11.28 10.67 5.58
CA ASP A 125 10.90 10.55 4.15
C ASP A 125 11.82 11.43 3.26
N THR A 126 11.85 11.23 1.93
CA THR A 126 12.69 12.06 1.03
C THR A 126 12.04 12.58 -0.26
N ASP A 127 10.73 12.36 -0.47
CA ASP A 127 10.04 12.71 -1.72
C ASP A 127 10.71 12.10 -2.98
N ASP A 128 11.31 10.91 -2.85
CA ASP A 128 11.86 10.14 -3.96
C ASP A 128 11.68 8.64 -3.71
N ASN A 129 10.63 8.04 -4.30
CA ASN A 129 10.35 6.61 -4.17
C ASN A 129 11.56 5.70 -4.46
N SER A 130 12.50 6.10 -5.32
CA SER A 130 13.73 5.33 -5.60
C SER A 130 14.79 5.47 -4.49
N ALA A 131 14.82 6.61 -3.81
CA ALA A 131 15.66 6.87 -2.65
C ALA A 131 15.06 6.27 -1.36
N ASP A 132 13.74 6.21 -1.26
CA ASP A 132 13.00 5.74 -0.09
C ASP A 132 12.75 4.23 -0.07
N PHE A 133 12.63 3.55 -1.21
CA PHE A 133 12.24 2.13 -1.27
C PHE A 133 13.31 1.20 -1.86
N ILE A 134 13.27 -0.07 -1.46
CA ILE A 134 14.08 -1.18 -2.01
C ILE A 134 13.19 -2.32 -2.47
N ILE A 135 13.75 -3.15 -3.35
CA ILE A 135 13.23 -4.50 -3.61
C ILE A 135 13.83 -5.43 -2.55
N SER A 136 12.97 -6.09 -1.78
CA SER A 136 13.37 -7.03 -0.73
C SER A 136 13.16 -8.47 -1.14
N ASP A 137 14.12 -9.33 -0.78
CA ASP A 137 14.08 -10.77 -1.05
C ASP A 137 13.14 -11.54 -0.12
N MET A 138 12.69 -10.91 0.97
CA MET A 138 11.81 -11.50 1.98
C MET A 138 10.60 -10.59 2.23
N PRO A 139 9.43 -10.88 1.66
CA PRO A 139 8.24 -10.04 1.82
C PRO A 139 7.82 -9.83 3.27
N THR A 140 7.82 -8.57 3.69
CA THR A 140 7.33 -8.07 4.99
C THR A 140 5.83 -7.68 4.89
N PRO A 141 5.08 -7.50 6.01
CA PRO A 141 5.47 -7.57 7.43
C PRO A 141 5.52 -9.03 7.91
N GLY A 142 6.73 -9.57 8.08
CA GLY A 142 6.97 -11.00 8.30
C GLY A 142 7.94 -11.35 9.42
N GLN A 143 8.67 -10.35 9.95
CA GLN A 143 9.54 -10.40 11.13
C GLN A 143 9.52 -9.04 11.83
#